data_AF-A0A1V4ZA29-F1
#
_entry.id   AF-A0A1V4ZA29-F1
#
_cell.length_a   1.000
_cell.length_b   1.000
_cell.length_c   1.000
_cell.angle_alpha   90.00
_cell.angle_beta   90.00
_cell.angle_gamma   90.00
#
_symmetry.space_group_name_H-M   'P 1'
#
loop_
_entity.id
_entity.type
_entity.pdbx_description
1 polymer ?
#
loop_
_entity_poly.entity_id
_entity_poly.type
_entity_poly.pdbx_seq_one_letter_code
_entity_poly.pdbx_strand_id
1 'polypeptide(L)'
;MIIKNEDAGIHRLLVLVATLSFLLLTLAIMAVYNSPLEGYEYSVYESTPLVFWIAIITGLAVGILLLVRYYGRSRAMWGLGLFEILFSNFLLVSFYLAKGFLYIDRFDSMSIVGYAKDIVLSGHFPGTNYYPMGSIMMASTGELVDQSIILMSQLFPALMLTAYMLGMLCWARAISDHPLFAPSMMVASLPILFAGYIPTIMHQTMMVMMLPLFFYILWRCGESSRYKALAAVMIVFFTLGHPLVAIGIVVILATILVTEAVLKRRVRTVTPPLLLLSIVALFIWVFSNAVLTKNVEANIEMLLGVVEGRTTIGAAQGTASQLGILWVLQSMLACVLDDVIYAIMAIGVGVMILRRRSRPHLMTVVMACFLAGTIFFGATALLTYAHNINRIINLNFIMIFAVPLVGYLLFLYRKNGKRTITLLVTVLIAISLVASVFAVYSDPAQKTPNGSISRSDVVGANWFISERPELLRTHILQSVPWRFADMIYGAEYNKEHLAFRWNINATTAHFASYYESSDRGDSDYLVFSTFDVDAYTRTWATLKKFTEDDFTWLDRIGPAGKIYNNGCWMIYWKT
;
A
#
# COMPACT_ATOMS: atom_id res chain seq x y z
N MET A 1 32.18 -32.71 25.51
CA MET A 1 31.02 -33.58 25.15
C MET A 1 29.68 -32.91 25.48
N ILE A 2 29.56 -32.16 26.58
CA ILE A 2 28.32 -31.48 27.01
C ILE A 2 27.84 -30.38 26.03
N ILE A 3 28.74 -29.53 25.51
CA ILE A 3 28.39 -28.41 24.59
C ILE A 3 27.80 -28.91 23.25
N LYS A 4 28.23 -30.08 22.74
CA LYS A 4 27.72 -30.65 21.48
C LYS A 4 26.29 -31.21 21.62
N ASN A 5 25.92 -31.66 22.82
CA ASN A 5 24.58 -32.18 23.11
C ASN A 5 23.56 -31.05 23.31
N GLU A 6 23.96 -29.93 23.92
CA GLU A 6 23.09 -28.75 24.07
C GLU A 6 22.71 -28.14 22.73
N ASP A 7 23.67 -27.98 21.81
CA ASP A 7 23.38 -27.46 20.46
C ASP A 7 22.47 -28.40 19.66
N ALA A 8 22.59 -29.72 19.85
CA ALA A 8 21.70 -30.70 19.22
C ALA A 8 20.27 -30.66 19.81
N GLY A 9 20.14 -30.46 21.13
CA GLY A 9 18.85 -30.29 21.79
C GLY A 9 18.12 -29.03 21.34
N ILE A 10 18.82 -27.89 21.31
CA ILE A 10 18.28 -26.61 20.80
C ILE A 10 17.88 -26.75 19.34
N HIS A 11 18.67 -27.45 18.53
CA HIS A 11 18.33 -27.68 17.13
C HIS A 11 17.01 -28.44 16.97
N ARG A 12 16.85 -29.57 17.68
CA ARG A 12 15.60 -30.36 17.67
C ARG A 12 14.40 -29.55 18.14
N LEU A 13 14.57 -28.75 19.20
CA LEU A 13 13.51 -27.86 19.69
C LEU A 13 13.10 -26.83 18.63
N LEU A 14 14.06 -26.19 17.95
CA LEU A 14 13.76 -25.20 16.92
C LEU A 14 13.09 -25.82 15.69
N VAL A 15 13.44 -27.06 15.33
CA VAL A 15 12.74 -27.81 14.28
C VAL A 15 11.29 -28.08 14.71
N LEU A 16 11.07 -28.55 15.94
CA LEU A 16 9.71 -28.77 16.46
C LEU A 16 8.89 -27.49 16.47
N VAL A 17 9.46 -26.38 16.94
CA VAL A 17 8.80 -25.07 16.95
C VAL A 17 8.43 -24.62 15.53
N ALA A 18 9.31 -24.81 14.55
CA ALA A 18 9.02 -24.53 13.15
C ALA A 18 7.89 -25.42 12.61
N THR A 19 7.90 -26.71 12.91
CA THR A 19 6.82 -27.63 12.50
C THR A 19 5.47 -27.20 13.09
N LEU A 20 5.44 -26.87 14.39
CA LEU A 20 4.22 -26.38 15.04
C LEU A 20 3.73 -25.05 14.45
N SER A 21 4.65 -24.17 14.05
CA SER A 21 4.34 -22.92 13.36
C SER A 21 3.64 -23.16 12.02
N PHE A 22 4.16 -24.04 11.16
CA PHE A 22 3.51 -24.39 9.89
C PHE A 22 2.15 -25.08 10.08
N LEU A 23 2.02 -25.93 11.10
CA LEU A 23 0.73 -26.54 11.45
C LEU A 23 -0.28 -25.47 11.86
N LEU A 24 0.14 -24.49 12.67
CA LEU A 24 -0.70 -23.38 13.09
C LEU A 24 -1.11 -22.50 11.91
N LEU A 25 -0.21 -22.19 10.97
CA LEU A 25 -0.53 -21.49 9.72
C LEU A 25 -1.54 -22.28 8.86
N THR A 26 -1.40 -23.60 8.80
CA THR A 26 -2.34 -24.46 8.07
C THR A 26 -3.73 -24.42 8.70
N LEU A 27 -3.82 -24.56 10.04
CA LEU A 27 -5.07 -24.45 10.79
C LEU A 27 -5.71 -23.05 10.62
N ALA A 28 -4.89 -22.00 10.60
CA ALA A 28 -5.35 -20.63 10.36
C ALA A 28 -6.02 -20.47 9.00
N ILE A 29 -5.42 -21.00 7.92
CA ILE A 29 -6.02 -20.96 6.57
C ILE A 29 -7.33 -21.74 6.53
N MET A 30 -7.37 -22.93 7.14
CA MET A 30 -8.60 -23.72 7.25
C MET A 30 -9.69 -22.98 8.02
N ALA A 31 -9.33 -22.29 9.12
CA ALA A 31 -10.28 -21.50 9.90
C ALA A 31 -10.86 -20.33 9.10
N VAL A 32 -10.01 -19.61 8.34
CA VAL A 32 -10.46 -18.53 7.44
C VAL A 32 -11.39 -19.07 6.35
N TYR A 33 -11.02 -20.18 5.72
CA TYR A 33 -11.83 -20.81 4.66
C TYR A 33 -13.20 -21.27 5.16
N ASN A 34 -13.27 -21.76 6.41
CA ASN A 34 -14.52 -22.17 7.06
C ASN A 34 -15.31 -20.99 7.66
N SER A 35 -14.86 -19.75 7.47
CA SER A 35 -15.56 -18.53 7.86
C SER A 35 -15.74 -17.62 6.64
N PRO A 36 -16.44 -18.11 5.58
CA PRO A 36 -16.55 -17.39 4.32
C PRO A 36 -17.33 -16.09 4.48
N LEU A 37 -17.10 -15.18 3.55
CA LEU A 37 -17.80 -13.90 3.48
C LEU A 37 -19.28 -14.10 3.10
N GLU A 38 -20.20 -13.68 3.98
CA GLU A 38 -21.65 -13.70 3.72
C GLU A 38 -22.19 -12.38 3.14
N GLY A 39 -21.42 -11.30 3.22
CA GLY A 39 -21.79 -9.96 2.77
C GLY A 39 -20.71 -8.94 3.09
N TYR A 40 -21.07 -7.68 3.29
CA TYR A 40 -20.12 -6.69 3.82
C TYR A 40 -19.80 -6.98 5.29
N GLU A 41 -18.52 -6.87 5.66
CA GLU A 41 -18.07 -7.00 7.04
C GLU A 41 -17.49 -5.68 7.53
N TYR A 42 -17.95 -5.21 8.69
CA TYR A 42 -17.56 -3.91 9.24
C TYR A 42 -16.07 -3.79 9.57
N SER A 43 -15.50 -4.84 10.17
CA SER A 43 -14.08 -4.92 10.56
C SER A 43 -13.48 -6.22 10.04
N VAL A 44 -12.33 -6.12 9.36
CA VAL A 44 -11.57 -7.27 8.86
C VAL A 44 -10.98 -8.07 10.02
N TYR A 45 -10.51 -7.38 11.06
CA TYR A 45 -9.85 -8.02 12.19
C TYR A 45 -10.85 -8.77 13.09
N GLU A 46 -12.05 -8.20 13.31
CA GLU A 46 -13.10 -8.86 14.10
C GLU A 46 -13.76 -10.02 13.35
N SER A 47 -13.92 -9.91 12.03
CA SER A 47 -14.57 -10.93 11.20
C SER A 47 -13.65 -12.09 10.79
N THR A 48 -12.34 -11.97 11.07
CA THR A 48 -11.36 -13.00 10.74
C THR A 48 -10.99 -13.79 12.01
N PRO A 49 -11.00 -15.14 11.98
CA PRO A 49 -10.71 -15.95 13.16
C PRO A 49 -9.40 -15.56 13.84
N LEU A 50 -9.42 -15.37 15.17
CA LEU A 50 -8.26 -14.94 15.95
C LEU A 50 -7.01 -15.83 15.75
N VAL A 51 -7.23 -17.14 15.51
CA VAL A 51 -6.16 -18.09 15.20
C VAL A 51 -5.31 -17.66 13.99
N PHE A 52 -5.89 -16.96 13.01
CA PHE A 52 -5.16 -16.44 11.86
C PHE A 52 -4.12 -15.40 12.29
N TRP A 53 -4.54 -14.37 13.03
CA TRP A 53 -3.64 -13.31 13.49
C TRP A 53 -2.52 -13.85 14.40
N ILE A 54 -2.86 -14.79 15.30
CA ILE A 54 -1.88 -15.46 16.16
C ILE A 54 -0.89 -16.27 15.31
N ALA A 55 -1.37 -16.99 14.30
CA ALA A 55 -0.53 -17.80 13.41
C ALA A 55 0.47 -16.92 12.63
N ILE A 56 0.01 -15.80 12.07
CA ILE A 56 0.88 -14.86 11.34
C ILE A 56 1.98 -14.31 12.26
N ILE A 57 1.63 -13.79 13.44
CA ILE A 57 2.61 -13.24 14.39
C ILE A 57 3.61 -14.32 14.84
N THR A 58 3.12 -15.54 15.10
CA THR A 58 3.95 -16.68 15.50
C THR A 58 4.90 -17.09 14.38
N GLY A 59 4.40 -17.23 13.14
CA GLY A 59 5.22 -17.57 11.97
C GLY A 59 6.31 -16.56 11.71
N LEU A 60 6.00 -15.26 11.80
CA LEU A 60 7.01 -14.21 11.71
C LEU A 60 8.05 -14.33 12.83
N ALA A 61 7.63 -14.52 14.09
CA ALA A 61 8.55 -14.68 15.22
C ALA A 61 9.47 -15.90 15.08
N VAL A 62 8.92 -17.03 14.67
CA VAL A 62 9.68 -18.28 14.44
C VAL A 62 10.65 -18.13 13.27
N GLY A 63 10.20 -17.54 12.16
CA GLY A 63 11.04 -17.28 11.00
C GLY A 63 12.26 -16.41 11.33
N ILE A 64 12.08 -15.37 12.15
CA ILE A 64 13.17 -14.53 12.68
C ILE A 64 14.15 -15.34 13.52
N LEU A 65 13.62 -16.13 14.46
CA LEU A 65 14.42 -16.93 15.37
C LEU A 65 15.35 -17.87 14.58
N LEU A 66 14.80 -18.52 13.55
CA LEU A 66 15.57 -19.36 12.63
C LEU A 66 16.59 -18.54 11.82
N LEU A 67 16.17 -17.42 11.23
CA LEU A 67 17.03 -16.56 10.40
C LEU A 67 18.24 -16.06 11.20
N VAL A 68 18.01 -15.57 12.42
CA VAL A 68 19.08 -15.04 13.29
C VAL A 68 19.98 -16.14 13.83
N ARG A 69 19.42 -17.28 14.25
CA ARG A 69 20.18 -18.38 14.88
C ARG A 69 21.07 -19.12 13.88
N TYR A 70 20.57 -19.34 12.65
CA TYR A 70 21.23 -20.20 11.67
C TYR A 70 21.96 -19.46 10.56
N TYR A 71 21.99 -18.13 10.58
CA TYR A 71 22.79 -17.36 9.62
C TYR A 71 24.26 -17.81 9.60
N GLY A 72 24.75 -18.21 8.42
CA GLY A 72 26.12 -18.69 8.23
C GLY A 72 26.43 -20.06 8.89
N ARG A 73 25.46 -20.68 9.57
CA ARG A 73 25.62 -21.98 10.26
C ARG A 73 24.92 -23.13 9.56
N SER A 74 23.70 -22.89 9.08
CA SER A 74 22.94 -23.89 8.32
C SER A 74 22.13 -23.21 7.23
N ARG A 75 22.47 -23.49 5.97
CA ARG A 75 21.75 -22.95 4.80
C ARG A 75 20.29 -23.41 4.78
N ALA A 76 20.03 -24.67 5.15
CA ALA A 76 18.68 -25.23 5.17
C ALA A 76 17.79 -24.54 6.21
N MET A 77 18.24 -24.45 7.47
CA MET A 77 17.45 -23.81 8.53
C MET A 77 17.32 -22.29 8.33
N TRP A 78 18.36 -21.65 7.79
CA TRP A 78 18.28 -20.24 7.42
C TRP A 78 17.27 -20.01 6.29
N GLY A 79 17.28 -20.88 5.27
CA GLY A 79 16.31 -20.87 4.18
C GLY A 79 14.88 -21.12 4.66
N LEU A 80 14.70 -22.04 5.62
CA LEU A 80 13.40 -22.29 6.27
C LEU A 80 12.88 -21.05 6.99
N GLY A 81 13.73 -20.38 7.77
CA GLY A 81 13.35 -19.14 8.46
C GLY A 81 12.99 -18.00 7.49
N LEU A 82 13.73 -17.87 6.39
CA LEU A 82 13.37 -16.92 5.33
C LEU A 82 12.04 -17.28 4.69
N PHE A 83 11.83 -18.55 4.34
CA PHE A 83 10.57 -19.02 3.75
C PHE A 83 9.38 -18.78 4.67
N GLU A 84 9.51 -19.07 5.98
CA GLU A 84 8.46 -18.79 6.98
C GLU A 84 8.05 -17.31 7.00
N ILE A 85 9.03 -16.39 6.96
CA ILE A 85 8.76 -14.94 6.93
C ILE A 85 8.04 -14.55 5.63
N LEU A 86 8.55 -15.03 4.48
CA LEU A 86 7.95 -14.73 3.18
C LEU A 86 6.53 -15.29 3.09
N PHE A 87 6.33 -16.52 3.51
CA PHE A 87 5.04 -17.21 3.48
C PHE A 87 4.04 -16.57 4.44
N SER A 88 4.45 -16.21 5.66
CA SER A 88 3.57 -15.52 6.62
C SER A 88 3.11 -14.17 6.08
N ASN A 89 4.01 -13.36 5.50
CA ASN A 89 3.62 -12.08 4.89
C ASN A 89 2.77 -12.27 3.63
N PHE A 90 3.07 -13.30 2.82
CA PHE A 90 2.27 -13.63 1.66
C PHE A 90 0.83 -13.98 2.08
N LEU A 91 0.66 -14.83 3.09
CA LEU A 91 -0.64 -15.16 3.65
C LEU A 91 -1.30 -13.94 4.28
N LEU A 92 -0.58 -13.15 5.08
CA LEU A 92 -1.10 -11.92 5.68
C LEU A 92 -1.73 -11.03 4.64
N VAL A 93 -1.10 -10.84 3.47
CA VAL A 93 -1.64 -9.98 2.41
C VAL A 93 -2.70 -10.67 1.57
N SER A 94 -2.64 -11.98 1.34
CA SER A 94 -3.52 -12.70 0.40
C SER A 94 -4.66 -13.50 1.04
N PHE A 95 -4.79 -13.53 2.38
CA PHE A 95 -5.78 -14.39 3.06
C PHE A 95 -7.22 -14.09 2.65
N TYR A 96 -7.47 -12.88 2.16
CA TYR A 96 -8.78 -12.47 1.70
C TYR A 96 -9.30 -13.30 0.52
N LEU A 97 -8.40 -13.92 -0.26
CA LEU A 97 -8.74 -14.92 -1.26
C LEU A 97 -9.45 -16.12 -0.63
N ALA A 98 -8.91 -16.62 0.49
CA ALA A 98 -9.50 -17.75 1.22
C ALA A 98 -10.83 -17.36 1.90
N LYS A 99 -10.97 -16.10 2.32
CA LYS A 99 -12.20 -15.57 2.91
C LYS A 99 -13.30 -15.29 1.88
N GLY A 100 -12.95 -15.13 0.60
CA GLY A 100 -13.90 -14.91 -0.50
C GLY A 100 -14.13 -13.45 -0.88
N PHE A 101 -13.31 -12.53 -0.38
CA PHE A 101 -13.31 -11.14 -0.84
C PHE A 101 -12.82 -11.05 -2.28
N LEU A 102 -13.44 -10.19 -3.09
CA LEU A 102 -12.92 -9.89 -4.42
C LEU A 102 -11.75 -8.89 -4.32
N TYR A 103 -11.92 -7.80 -3.58
CA TYR A 103 -10.90 -6.77 -3.38
C TYR A 103 -11.04 -6.11 -2.02
N ILE A 104 -10.03 -5.34 -1.60
CA ILE A 104 -9.98 -4.67 -0.29
C ILE A 104 -10.02 -3.13 -0.40
N ASP A 105 -10.17 -2.62 -1.61
CA ASP A 105 -10.29 -1.19 -1.89
C ASP A 105 -11.44 -0.92 -2.87
N ARG A 106 -12.27 0.07 -2.55
CA ARG A 106 -13.46 0.46 -3.34
C ARG A 106 -13.20 1.58 -4.35
N PHE A 107 -11.94 2.03 -4.48
CA PHE A 107 -11.59 3.19 -5.30
C PHE A 107 -10.78 2.80 -6.55
N ASP A 108 -9.50 3.18 -6.59
CA ASP A 108 -8.71 3.13 -7.82
C ASP A 108 -8.41 1.68 -8.25
N SER A 109 -8.34 0.74 -7.30
CA SER A 109 -7.97 -0.66 -7.56
C SER A 109 -8.84 -1.31 -8.64
N MET A 110 -10.15 -1.03 -8.66
CA MET A 110 -11.08 -1.59 -9.65
C MET A 110 -10.77 -1.16 -11.08
N SER A 111 -10.42 0.12 -11.29
CA SER A 111 -10.06 0.62 -12.62
C SER A 111 -8.71 0.06 -13.09
N ILE A 112 -7.80 -0.21 -12.16
CA ILE A 112 -6.48 -0.77 -12.46
C ILE A 112 -6.61 -2.21 -12.96
N VAL A 113 -7.54 -2.97 -12.37
CA VAL A 113 -7.98 -4.28 -12.88
C VAL A 113 -8.62 -4.15 -14.26
N GLY A 114 -9.50 -3.15 -14.44
CA GLY A 114 -10.11 -2.84 -15.74
C GLY A 114 -9.06 -2.60 -16.84
N TYR A 115 -8.03 -1.81 -16.55
CA TYR A 115 -6.93 -1.59 -17.49
C TYR A 115 -6.15 -2.86 -17.82
N ALA A 116 -5.91 -3.73 -16.83
CA ALA A 116 -5.26 -5.01 -17.10
C ALA A 116 -6.12 -5.91 -18.00
N LYS A 117 -7.45 -5.88 -17.80
CA LYS A 117 -8.41 -6.59 -18.66
C LYS A 117 -8.38 -6.06 -20.10
N ASP A 118 -8.37 -4.74 -20.27
CA ASP A 118 -8.29 -4.12 -21.60
C ASP A 118 -7.00 -4.49 -22.33
N ILE A 119 -5.87 -4.61 -21.62
CA ILE A 119 -4.59 -5.05 -22.19
C ILE A 119 -4.68 -6.48 -22.71
N VAL A 120 -5.28 -7.40 -21.95
CA VAL A 120 -5.48 -8.79 -22.40
C VAL A 120 -6.38 -8.84 -23.63
N LEU A 121 -7.46 -8.05 -23.65
CA LEU A 121 -8.43 -8.06 -24.74
C LEU A 121 -7.91 -7.41 -26.03
N SER A 122 -7.12 -6.33 -25.92
CA SER A 122 -6.69 -5.52 -27.07
C SER A 122 -5.22 -5.72 -27.48
N GLY A 123 -4.43 -6.40 -26.66
CA GLY A 123 -2.98 -6.56 -26.83
C GLY A 123 -2.17 -5.27 -26.59
N HIS A 124 -2.81 -4.16 -26.19
CA HIS A 124 -2.17 -2.86 -25.98
C HIS A 124 -2.76 -2.18 -24.75
N PHE A 125 -2.02 -1.27 -24.10
CA PHE A 125 -2.60 -0.48 -23.00
C PHE A 125 -3.43 0.68 -23.56
N PRO A 126 -4.60 0.97 -22.97
CA PRO A 126 -5.47 2.03 -23.45
C PRO A 126 -4.88 3.41 -23.19
N GLY A 127 -5.21 4.39 -24.04
CA GLY A 127 -4.69 5.77 -23.92
C GLY A 127 -5.15 6.53 -22.67
N THR A 128 -6.12 6.01 -21.92
CA THR A 128 -6.57 6.49 -20.59
C THR A 128 -5.75 5.94 -19.44
N ASN A 129 -4.92 4.92 -19.69
CA ASN A 129 -4.05 4.35 -18.68
C ASN A 129 -2.76 5.16 -18.58
N TYR A 130 -2.80 6.22 -17.76
CA TYR A 130 -1.69 7.12 -17.51
C TYR A 130 -0.46 6.45 -16.90
N TYR A 131 -0.63 5.30 -16.24
CA TYR A 131 0.38 4.61 -15.45
C TYR A 131 0.42 3.10 -15.75
N PRO A 132 0.71 2.69 -17.00
CA PRO A 132 0.35 1.37 -17.48
C PRO A 132 1.18 0.22 -16.89
N MET A 133 2.30 0.50 -16.21
CA MET A 133 3.22 -0.54 -15.77
C MET A 133 2.56 -1.57 -14.85
N GLY A 134 1.74 -1.14 -13.88
CA GLY A 134 1.06 -2.05 -12.95
C GLY A 134 0.10 -3.00 -13.66
N SER A 135 -0.75 -2.47 -14.54
CA SER A 135 -1.68 -3.27 -15.35
C SER A 135 -0.97 -4.14 -16.39
N ILE A 136 0.13 -3.68 -17.00
CA ILE A 136 0.94 -4.47 -17.94
C ILE A 136 1.53 -5.68 -17.21
N MET A 137 2.10 -5.48 -16.02
CA MET A 137 2.64 -6.59 -15.24
C MET A 137 1.55 -7.59 -14.91
N MET A 138 0.39 -7.15 -14.39
CA MET A 138 -0.71 -8.05 -14.05
C MET A 138 -1.23 -8.84 -15.25
N ALA A 139 -1.47 -8.17 -16.38
CA ALA A 139 -1.89 -8.80 -17.62
C ALA A 139 -0.86 -9.81 -18.12
N SER A 140 0.40 -9.41 -18.18
CA SER A 140 1.49 -10.27 -18.68
C SER A 140 1.70 -11.49 -17.80
N THR A 141 1.63 -11.33 -16.48
CA THR A 141 1.74 -12.47 -15.55
C THR A 141 0.53 -13.40 -15.65
N GLY A 142 -0.68 -12.86 -15.80
CA GLY A 142 -1.90 -13.65 -15.96
C GLY A 142 -1.90 -14.51 -17.21
N GLU A 143 -1.53 -13.91 -18.33
CA GLU A 143 -1.37 -14.63 -19.60
C GLU A 143 -0.25 -15.69 -19.52
N LEU A 144 0.87 -15.37 -18.86
CA LEU A 144 2.00 -16.30 -18.73
C LEU A 144 1.65 -17.57 -17.94
N VAL A 145 0.81 -17.45 -16.91
CA VAL A 145 0.43 -18.57 -16.04
C VAL A 145 -0.98 -19.11 -16.31
N ASP A 146 -1.64 -18.63 -17.37
CA ASP A 146 -3.01 -18.98 -17.77
C ASP A 146 -4.02 -18.82 -16.62
N GLN A 147 -4.03 -17.65 -15.98
CA GLN A 147 -4.92 -17.33 -14.86
C GLN A 147 -5.73 -16.07 -15.12
N SER A 148 -6.94 -16.03 -14.56
CA SER A 148 -7.83 -14.87 -14.70
C SER A 148 -7.20 -13.60 -14.11
N ILE A 149 -7.50 -12.45 -14.74
CA ILE A 149 -7.06 -11.14 -14.25
C ILE A 149 -7.54 -10.86 -12.82
N ILE A 150 -8.72 -11.35 -12.45
CA ILE A 150 -9.23 -11.24 -11.08
C ILE A 150 -8.35 -12.01 -10.10
N LEU A 151 -7.97 -13.26 -10.39
CA LEU A 151 -7.10 -13.99 -9.46
C LEU A 151 -5.70 -13.36 -9.39
N MET A 152 -5.15 -12.95 -10.54
CA MET A 152 -3.84 -12.32 -10.58
C MET A 152 -3.79 -11.02 -9.81
N SER A 153 -4.79 -10.16 -9.98
CA SER A 153 -4.89 -8.89 -9.27
C SER A 153 -4.94 -9.08 -7.75
N GLN A 154 -5.54 -10.17 -7.27
CA GLN A 154 -5.59 -10.52 -5.85
C GLN A 154 -4.23 -11.01 -5.31
N LEU A 155 -3.50 -11.79 -6.10
CA LEU A 155 -2.19 -12.31 -5.68
C LEU A 155 -1.06 -11.27 -5.83
N PHE A 156 -1.24 -10.29 -6.72
CA PHE A 156 -0.20 -9.35 -7.11
C PHE A 156 0.41 -8.56 -5.94
N PRO A 157 -0.37 -7.98 -5.00
CA PRO A 157 0.21 -7.25 -3.88
C PRO A 157 1.11 -8.12 -2.99
N ALA A 158 0.73 -9.37 -2.76
CA ALA A 158 1.54 -10.32 -1.98
C ALA A 158 2.84 -10.71 -2.71
N LEU A 159 2.80 -10.84 -4.04
CA LEU A 159 3.99 -11.05 -4.87
C LEU A 159 4.93 -9.85 -4.83
N MET A 160 4.40 -8.63 -4.90
CA MET A 160 5.20 -7.40 -4.80
C MET A 160 5.80 -7.23 -3.40
N LEU A 161 5.08 -7.54 -2.32
CA LEU A 161 5.64 -7.54 -0.96
C LEU A 161 6.76 -8.58 -0.81
N THR A 162 6.62 -9.74 -1.45
CA THR A 162 7.68 -10.75 -1.51
C THR A 162 8.93 -10.19 -2.22
N ALA A 163 8.74 -9.53 -3.36
CA ALA A 163 9.82 -8.86 -4.08
C ALA A 163 10.48 -7.75 -3.25
N TYR A 164 9.71 -6.99 -2.49
CA TYR A 164 10.19 -5.99 -1.54
C TYR A 164 11.15 -6.62 -0.51
N MET A 165 10.71 -7.67 0.18
CA MET A 165 11.52 -8.33 1.23
C MET A 165 12.81 -8.96 0.67
N LEU A 166 12.72 -9.59 -0.51
CA LEU A 166 13.90 -10.13 -1.19
C LEU A 166 14.85 -9.02 -1.65
N GLY A 167 14.30 -7.90 -2.15
CA GLY A 167 15.07 -6.71 -2.50
C GLY A 167 15.79 -6.13 -1.29
N MET A 168 15.15 -6.09 -0.11
CA MET A 168 15.76 -5.66 1.15
C MET A 168 16.91 -6.58 1.56
N LEU A 169 16.76 -7.90 1.44
CA LEU A 169 17.85 -8.86 1.68
C LEU A 169 19.04 -8.63 0.74
N CYS A 170 18.77 -8.47 -0.55
CA CYS A 170 19.78 -8.19 -1.56
C CYS A 170 20.51 -6.88 -1.26
N TRP A 171 19.77 -5.82 -0.93
CA TRP A 171 20.34 -4.52 -0.60
C TRP A 171 21.20 -4.58 0.67
N ALA A 172 20.74 -5.26 1.71
CA ALA A 172 21.51 -5.45 2.94
C ALA A 172 22.86 -6.14 2.69
N ARG A 173 22.87 -7.17 1.83
CA ARG A 173 24.11 -7.86 1.43
C ARG A 173 25.02 -7.02 0.55
N ALA A 174 24.48 -6.10 -0.25
CA ALA A 174 25.30 -5.17 -1.02
C ALA A 174 25.94 -4.08 -0.14
N ILE A 175 25.29 -3.71 0.97
CA ILE A 175 25.81 -2.71 1.91
C ILE A 175 27.01 -3.27 2.69
N SER A 176 26.92 -4.47 3.29
CA SER A 176 28.00 -5.01 4.10
C SER A 176 28.09 -6.54 4.09
N ASP A 177 29.31 -7.06 3.96
CA ASP A 177 29.62 -8.49 4.05
C ASP A 177 29.67 -9.01 5.50
N HIS A 178 29.52 -8.14 6.51
CA HIS A 178 29.60 -8.57 7.90
C HIS A 178 28.45 -9.55 8.22
N PRO A 179 28.71 -10.71 8.84
CA PRO A 179 27.70 -11.77 8.99
C PRO A 179 26.49 -11.36 9.84
N LEU A 180 26.66 -10.41 10.76
CA LEU A 180 25.54 -9.88 11.55
C LEU A 180 24.71 -8.79 10.85
N PHE A 181 25.18 -8.22 9.74
CA PHE A 181 24.53 -7.06 9.13
C PHE A 181 23.23 -7.45 8.42
N ALA A 182 23.29 -8.38 7.44
CA ALA A 182 22.11 -8.82 6.71
C ALA A 182 21.00 -9.38 7.63
N PRO A 183 21.29 -10.21 8.66
CA PRO A 183 20.26 -10.61 9.63
C PRO A 183 19.63 -9.44 10.39
N SER A 184 20.43 -8.45 10.80
CA SER A 184 19.89 -7.30 11.56
C SER A 184 19.01 -6.42 10.69
N MET A 185 19.37 -6.28 9.42
CA MET A 185 18.58 -5.64 8.38
C MET A 185 17.27 -6.38 8.09
N MET A 186 17.31 -7.71 7.96
CA MET A 186 16.11 -8.52 7.76
C MET A 186 15.16 -8.45 8.95
N VAL A 187 15.68 -8.42 10.19
CA VAL A 187 14.84 -8.19 11.38
C VAL A 187 14.20 -6.81 11.33
N ALA A 188 14.95 -5.79 10.93
CA ALA A 188 14.39 -4.44 10.79
C ALA A 188 13.39 -4.31 9.64
N SER A 189 13.35 -5.21 8.66
CA SER A 189 12.43 -5.14 7.52
C SER A 189 11.13 -5.91 7.71
N LEU A 190 10.88 -6.47 8.90
CA LEU A 190 9.67 -7.27 9.14
C LEU A 190 8.40 -6.44 9.29
N PRO A 191 8.42 -5.30 10.02
CA PRO A 191 7.24 -4.44 10.05
C PRO A 191 6.93 -3.96 8.64
N ILE A 192 5.66 -4.05 8.28
CA ILE A 192 5.15 -3.58 7.00
C ILE A 192 4.92 -2.08 7.15
N LEU A 193 5.98 -1.27 7.00
CA LEU A 193 5.87 0.19 7.08
C LEU A 193 4.89 0.71 6.02
N PHE A 194 4.24 1.85 6.27
CA PHE A 194 3.21 2.44 5.40
C PHE A 194 2.14 1.40 4.96
N ALA A 195 1.68 0.58 5.91
CA ALA A 195 0.94 -0.65 5.66
C ALA A 195 -0.40 -0.50 4.92
N GLY A 196 -1.12 0.61 5.14
CA GLY A 196 -2.57 0.69 4.84
C GLY A 196 -2.99 0.49 3.38
N TYR A 197 -2.05 0.63 2.43
CA TYR A 197 -2.31 0.37 1.00
C TYR A 197 -1.58 -0.86 0.44
N ILE A 198 -0.80 -1.57 1.25
CA ILE A 198 -0.07 -2.77 0.82
C ILE A 198 -0.96 -3.91 0.30
N PRO A 199 -2.18 -4.17 0.83
CA PRO A 199 -3.05 -5.19 0.26
C PRO A 199 -3.85 -4.71 -0.96
N THR A 200 -3.67 -3.45 -1.39
CA THR A 200 -4.39 -2.83 -2.51
C THR A 200 -3.56 -2.82 -3.78
N ILE A 201 -4.19 -2.53 -4.91
CA ILE A 201 -3.53 -2.52 -6.23
C ILE A 201 -3.29 -1.06 -6.64
N MET A 202 -2.68 -0.28 -5.76
CA MET A 202 -2.34 1.10 -6.05
C MET A 202 -1.04 1.17 -6.85
N HIS A 203 -1.07 1.85 -8.01
CA HIS A 203 0.11 2.02 -8.88
C HIS A 203 1.35 2.48 -8.10
N GLN A 204 1.22 3.49 -7.24
CA GLN A 204 2.30 3.98 -6.40
C GLN A 204 2.85 2.88 -5.48
N THR A 205 1.99 2.18 -4.74
CA THR A 205 2.39 1.11 -3.81
C THR A 205 3.17 0.01 -4.51
N MET A 206 2.68 -0.45 -5.67
CA MET A 206 3.34 -1.50 -6.47
C MET A 206 4.75 -1.08 -6.89
N MET A 207 4.92 0.18 -7.31
CA MET A 207 6.23 0.73 -7.65
C MET A 207 7.13 0.85 -6.42
N VAL A 208 6.60 1.32 -5.30
CA VAL A 208 7.35 1.49 -4.05
C VAL A 208 7.93 0.16 -3.56
N MET A 209 7.18 -0.94 -3.69
CA MET A 209 7.64 -2.27 -3.31
C MET A 209 8.88 -2.75 -4.10
N MET A 210 9.12 -2.19 -5.28
CA MET A 210 10.29 -2.51 -6.12
C MET A 210 11.52 -1.64 -5.81
N LEU A 211 11.40 -0.61 -4.96
CA LEU A 211 12.50 0.28 -4.60
C LEU A 211 13.67 -0.41 -3.88
N PRO A 212 13.50 -1.38 -2.96
CA PRO A 212 14.64 -2.07 -2.36
C PRO A 212 15.52 -2.79 -3.40
N LEU A 213 14.88 -3.42 -4.39
CA LEU A 213 15.58 -4.07 -5.49
C LEU A 213 16.32 -3.03 -6.33
N PHE A 214 15.71 -1.88 -6.60
CA PHE A 214 16.38 -0.76 -7.26
C PHE A 214 17.60 -0.27 -6.48
N PHE A 215 17.51 -0.12 -5.16
CA PHE A 215 18.65 0.30 -4.34
C PHE A 215 19.76 -0.74 -4.31
N TYR A 216 19.42 -2.03 -4.29
CA TYR A 216 20.39 -3.09 -4.50
C TYR A 216 21.14 -2.92 -5.83
N ILE A 217 20.41 -2.69 -6.92
CA ILE A 217 20.98 -2.49 -8.27
C ILE A 217 21.89 -1.26 -8.29
N LEU A 218 21.44 -0.13 -7.74
CA LEU A 218 22.23 1.11 -7.64
C LEU A 218 23.54 0.90 -6.86
N TRP A 219 23.48 0.14 -5.77
CA TRP A 219 24.66 -0.18 -4.96
C TRP A 219 25.70 -1.01 -5.72
N ARG A 220 25.26 -1.78 -6.72
CA ARG A 220 26.09 -2.65 -7.57
C ARG A 220 26.54 -1.99 -8.89
N CYS A 221 26.04 -0.80 -9.23
CA CYS A 221 26.41 -0.07 -10.46
C CYS A 221 27.91 0.21 -10.60
N GLY A 222 28.68 0.20 -9.52
CA GLY A 222 30.14 0.39 -9.53
C GLY A 222 30.96 -0.82 -9.84
N GLU A 223 30.33 -1.98 -9.80
CA GLU A 223 31.01 -3.25 -10.00
C GLU A 223 30.88 -3.70 -11.44
N SER A 224 29.81 -3.32 -12.15
CA SER A 224 29.58 -3.73 -13.52
C SER A 224 28.60 -2.82 -14.27
N SER A 225 28.83 -2.63 -15.58
CA SER A 225 27.93 -1.91 -16.49
C SER A 225 26.54 -2.54 -16.60
N ARG A 226 26.41 -3.85 -16.38
CA ARG A 226 25.11 -4.56 -16.41
C ARG A 226 24.11 -3.97 -15.41
N TYR A 227 24.60 -3.54 -14.23
CA TYR A 227 23.75 -2.93 -13.21
C TYR A 227 23.34 -1.51 -13.58
N LYS A 228 24.15 -0.79 -14.36
CA LYS A 228 23.75 0.52 -14.91
C LYS A 228 22.64 0.38 -15.95
N ALA A 229 22.74 -0.62 -16.82
CA ALA A 229 21.68 -0.94 -17.77
C ALA A 229 20.38 -1.34 -17.05
N LEU A 230 20.49 -2.19 -16.02
CA LEU A 230 19.33 -2.57 -15.22
C LEU A 230 18.74 -1.38 -14.43
N ALA A 231 19.58 -0.47 -13.91
CA ALA A 231 19.11 0.76 -13.28
C ALA A 231 18.37 1.67 -14.27
N ALA A 232 18.86 1.77 -15.52
CA ALA A 232 18.19 2.52 -16.58
C ALA A 232 16.81 1.94 -16.91
N VAL A 233 16.70 0.60 -17.00
CA VAL A 233 15.41 -0.10 -17.18
C VAL A 233 14.47 0.18 -16.00
N MET A 234 14.97 0.10 -14.77
CA MET A 234 14.17 0.39 -13.57
C MET A 234 13.70 1.85 -13.54
N ILE A 235 14.50 2.82 -13.99
CA ILE A 235 14.06 4.21 -14.09
C ILE A 235 12.85 4.34 -15.02
N VAL A 236 12.90 3.74 -16.21
CA VAL A 236 11.75 3.73 -17.14
C VAL A 236 10.56 3.01 -16.52
N PHE A 237 10.78 1.89 -15.84
CA PHE A 237 9.75 1.15 -15.11
C PHE A 237 9.00 2.04 -14.11
N PHE A 238 9.72 2.78 -13.27
CA PHE A 238 9.11 3.68 -12.29
C PHE A 238 8.42 4.89 -12.93
N THR A 239 8.98 5.44 -14.00
CA THR A 239 8.37 6.54 -14.76
C THR A 239 7.01 6.13 -15.34
N LEU A 240 6.92 4.94 -15.93
CA LEU A 240 5.65 4.40 -16.45
C LEU A 240 4.71 3.90 -15.34
N GLY A 241 5.22 3.75 -14.12
CA GLY A 241 4.47 3.22 -12.99
C GLY A 241 3.80 4.27 -12.12
N HIS A 242 4.49 5.37 -11.79
CA HIS A 242 3.85 6.49 -11.08
C HIS A 242 4.74 7.75 -11.08
N PRO A 243 4.20 8.95 -11.39
CA PRO A 243 4.98 10.19 -11.50
C PRO A 243 5.59 10.61 -10.16
N LEU A 244 4.88 10.46 -9.04
CA LEU A 244 5.43 10.80 -7.72
C LEU A 244 6.65 9.92 -7.36
N VAL A 245 6.63 8.64 -7.73
CA VAL A 245 7.77 7.74 -7.50
C VAL A 245 8.94 8.13 -8.41
N ALA A 246 8.65 8.49 -9.67
CA ALA A 246 9.65 8.99 -10.61
C ALA A 246 10.33 10.29 -10.14
N ILE A 247 9.56 11.26 -9.64
CA ILE A 247 10.10 12.48 -9.01
C ILE A 247 10.93 12.13 -7.78
N GLY A 248 10.43 11.22 -6.93
CA GLY A 248 11.16 10.70 -5.78
C GLY A 248 12.52 10.13 -6.18
N ILE A 249 12.60 9.38 -7.28
CA ILE A 249 13.85 8.84 -7.81
C ILE A 249 14.80 9.96 -8.24
N VAL A 250 14.32 11.00 -8.94
CA VAL A 250 15.14 12.17 -9.29
C VAL A 250 15.75 12.79 -8.03
N VAL A 251 14.92 13.04 -7.00
CA VAL A 251 15.37 13.61 -5.71
C VAL A 251 16.40 12.71 -5.04
N ILE A 252 16.17 11.40 -5.02
CA ILE A 252 17.06 10.42 -4.39
C ILE A 252 18.41 10.34 -5.12
N LEU A 253 18.40 10.23 -6.46
CA LEU A 253 19.61 10.18 -7.27
C LEU A 253 20.43 11.48 -7.15
N ALA A 254 19.76 12.64 -7.16
CA ALA A 254 20.40 13.93 -6.92
C ALA A 254 21.03 14.00 -5.51
N THR A 255 20.30 13.55 -4.49
CA THR A 255 20.78 13.50 -3.10
C THR A 255 22.01 12.62 -2.96
N ILE A 256 22.04 11.45 -3.61
CA ILE A 256 23.21 10.57 -3.62
C ILE A 256 24.40 11.30 -4.25
N LEU A 257 24.24 11.90 -5.44
CA LEU A 257 25.32 12.61 -6.13
C LEU A 257 25.87 13.78 -5.31
N VAL A 258 25.00 14.62 -4.74
CA VAL A 258 25.39 15.75 -3.89
C VAL A 258 26.12 15.25 -2.64
N THR A 259 25.59 14.22 -1.98
CA THR A 259 26.21 13.67 -0.77
C THR A 259 27.60 13.10 -1.07
N GLU A 260 27.76 12.34 -2.16
CA GLU A 260 29.07 11.81 -2.56
C GLU A 260 30.07 12.91 -2.91
N ALA A 261 29.62 13.98 -3.57
CA ALA A 261 30.44 15.14 -3.89
C ALA A 261 30.92 15.88 -2.63
N VAL A 262 30.00 16.14 -1.68
CA VAL A 262 30.31 16.78 -0.39
C VAL A 262 31.25 15.93 0.45
N LEU A 263 31.02 14.62 0.51
CA LEU A 263 31.89 13.69 1.24
C LEU A 263 33.24 13.46 0.54
N LYS A 264 33.44 13.99 -0.67
CA LYS A 264 34.60 13.72 -1.56
C LYS A 264 34.91 12.22 -1.66
N ARG A 265 33.88 11.40 -1.54
CA ARG A 265 33.97 9.94 -1.51
C ARG A 265 32.77 9.40 -2.25
N ARG A 266 33.07 8.71 -3.35
CA ARG A 266 32.07 7.86 -4.01
C ARG A 266 31.82 6.68 -3.09
N VAL A 267 30.66 6.68 -2.44
CA VAL A 267 30.22 5.55 -1.62
C VAL A 267 29.85 4.39 -2.55
N ARG A 268 29.25 4.71 -3.71
CA ARG A 268 29.34 4.11 -5.06
C ARG A 268 28.01 4.36 -5.83
N THR A 269 28.13 4.99 -7.00
CA THR A 269 27.53 4.57 -8.31
C THR A 269 26.12 4.91 -8.72
N VAL A 270 25.65 6.08 -8.30
CA VAL A 270 24.84 6.89 -9.21
C VAL A 270 25.77 7.69 -10.11
N THR A 271 25.52 7.70 -11.42
CA THR A 271 26.27 8.52 -12.37
C THR A 271 25.38 9.65 -12.88
N PRO A 272 25.92 10.85 -13.21
CA PRO A 272 25.11 11.94 -13.78
C PRO A 272 24.21 11.53 -14.96
N PRO A 273 24.62 10.61 -15.87
CA PRO A 273 23.72 10.08 -16.90
C PRO A 273 22.45 9.37 -16.39
N LEU A 274 22.48 8.70 -15.23
CA LEU A 274 21.28 8.07 -14.67
C LEU A 274 20.32 9.13 -14.12
N LEU A 275 20.84 10.18 -13.49
CA LEU A 275 20.02 11.32 -13.08
C LEU A 275 19.42 12.01 -14.31
N LEU A 276 20.23 12.29 -15.33
CA LEU A 276 19.75 12.89 -16.58
C LEU A 276 18.68 12.02 -17.24
N LEU A 277 18.88 10.69 -17.32
CA LEU A 277 17.89 9.76 -17.82
C LEU A 277 16.58 9.83 -17.02
N SER A 278 16.64 9.88 -15.68
CA SER A 278 15.42 9.99 -14.87
C SER A 278 14.66 11.30 -15.11
N ILE A 279 15.37 12.41 -15.31
CA ILE A 279 14.76 13.70 -15.66
C ILE A 279 14.15 13.66 -17.05
N VAL A 280 14.87 13.14 -18.04
CA VAL A 280 14.39 13.03 -19.43
C VAL A 280 13.20 12.08 -19.53
N ALA A 281 13.25 10.93 -18.87
CA ALA A 281 12.14 9.98 -18.85
C ALA A 281 10.89 10.61 -18.22
N LEU A 282 11.04 11.28 -17.07
CA LEU A 282 9.95 12.02 -16.44
C LEU A 282 9.39 13.10 -17.38
N PHE A 283 10.26 13.89 -18.03
CA PHE A 283 9.82 14.93 -18.96
C PHE A 283 9.07 14.37 -20.17
N ILE A 284 9.55 13.26 -20.75
CA ILE A 284 8.86 12.55 -21.83
C ILE A 284 7.48 12.10 -21.36
N TRP A 285 7.36 11.52 -20.16
CA TRP A 285 6.08 11.10 -19.62
C TRP A 285 5.13 12.30 -19.43
N VAL A 286 5.58 13.40 -18.83
CA VAL A 286 4.77 14.60 -18.65
C VAL A 286 4.28 15.15 -19.99
N PHE A 287 5.19 15.27 -20.97
CA PHE A 287 4.85 15.80 -22.28
C PHE A 287 3.90 14.88 -23.04
N SER A 288 4.14 13.55 -23.00
CA SER A 288 3.26 12.56 -23.60
C SER A 288 1.83 12.68 -23.05
N ASN A 289 1.68 12.84 -21.73
CA ASN A 289 0.37 12.99 -21.12
C ASN A 289 -0.29 14.34 -21.42
N ALA A 290 0.49 15.42 -21.46
CA ALA A 290 -0.01 16.73 -21.86
C ALA A 290 -0.54 16.74 -23.31
N VAL A 291 0.14 16.03 -24.22
CA VAL A 291 -0.29 15.84 -25.61
C VAL A 291 -1.53 14.95 -25.67
N LEU A 292 -1.54 13.82 -24.95
CA LEU A 292 -2.68 12.88 -24.95
C LEU A 292 -3.97 13.49 -24.40
N THR A 293 -3.86 14.32 -23.36
CA THR A 293 -5.01 14.97 -22.72
C THR A 293 -5.45 16.27 -23.40
N LYS A 294 -4.67 16.77 -24.37
CA LYS A 294 -4.86 18.08 -25.02
C LYS A 294 -5.01 19.24 -24.03
N ASN A 295 -4.47 19.11 -22.82
CA ASN A 295 -4.64 20.09 -21.75
C ASN A 295 -3.34 20.31 -21.00
N VAL A 296 -2.42 21.05 -21.62
CA VAL A 296 -1.08 21.33 -21.07
C VAL A 296 -1.16 22.08 -19.74
N GLU A 297 -2.10 23.00 -19.59
CA GLU A 297 -2.32 23.80 -18.38
C GLU A 297 -2.72 22.91 -17.20
N ALA A 298 -3.74 22.06 -17.35
CA ALA A 298 -4.15 21.14 -16.28
C ALA A 298 -3.05 20.13 -15.90
N ASN A 299 -2.19 19.73 -16.85
CA ASN A 299 -1.04 18.86 -16.53
C ASN A 299 0.06 19.59 -15.78
N ILE A 300 0.34 20.86 -16.12
CA ILE A 300 1.30 21.70 -15.42
C ILE A 300 0.78 22.04 -14.02
N GLU A 301 -0.51 22.36 -13.87
CA GLU A 301 -1.16 22.56 -12.57
C GLU A 301 -1.15 21.29 -11.72
N MET A 302 -1.44 20.12 -12.31
CA MET A 302 -1.34 18.82 -11.65
C MET A 302 0.09 18.50 -11.20
N LEU A 303 1.12 18.88 -11.99
CA LEU A 303 2.52 18.57 -11.70
C LEU A 303 3.16 19.53 -10.69
N LEU A 304 2.90 20.83 -10.85
CA LEU A 304 3.41 21.86 -9.97
C LEU A 304 2.63 21.89 -8.66
N GLY A 305 1.35 21.51 -8.67
CA GLY A 305 0.45 21.63 -7.53
C GLY A 305 0.36 23.07 -7.00
N VAL A 306 0.86 24.05 -7.77
CA VAL A 306 0.87 25.47 -7.45
C VAL A 306 -0.46 26.02 -7.92
N VAL A 307 -1.46 26.03 -7.04
CA VAL A 307 -2.76 26.64 -7.33
C VAL A 307 -3.35 27.29 -6.09
N GLU A 308 -4.06 28.40 -6.34
CA GLU A 308 -5.13 28.98 -5.54
C GLU A 308 -6.11 27.89 -5.04
N GLY A 309 -5.86 27.33 -3.85
CA GLY A 309 -6.68 26.26 -3.27
C GLY A 309 -6.18 25.85 -1.89
N ARG A 310 -6.93 24.97 -1.18
CA ARG A 310 -6.44 24.41 0.10
C ARG A 310 -5.40 23.34 -0.20
N THR A 311 -4.20 23.51 0.34
CA THR A 311 -3.14 22.49 0.32
C THR A 311 -3.60 21.21 1.02
N THR A 312 -2.89 20.10 0.83
CA THR A 312 -3.24 18.80 1.45
C THR A 312 -3.38 18.94 2.97
N ILE A 313 -2.46 19.66 3.60
CA ILE A 313 -2.53 19.98 5.04
C ILE A 313 -3.68 20.94 5.36
N GLY A 314 -3.96 21.93 4.51
CA GLY A 314 -5.12 22.81 4.68
C GLY A 314 -6.46 22.06 4.65
N ALA A 315 -6.60 21.07 3.77
CA ALA A 315 -7.75 20.17 3.72
C ALA A 315 -7.81 19.26 4.96
N ALA A 316 -6.68 18.73 5.40
CA ALA A 316 -6.57 17.93 6.62
C ALA A 316 -6.97 18.74 7.86
N GLN A 317 -6.54 20.00 7.96
CA GLN A 317 -6.90 20.91 9.05
C GLN A 317 -8.42 21.16 9.10
N GLY A 318 -9.05 21.37 7.94
CA GLY A 318 -10.51 21.52 7.86
C GLY A 318 -11.27 20.26 8.30
N THR A 319 -10.72 19.08 8.03
CA THR A 319 -11.29 17.80 8.48
C THR A 319 -11.06 17.61 9.99
N ALA A 320 -9.86 17.92 10.48
CA ALA A 320 -9.48 17.83 11.88
C ALA A 320 -10.30 18.78 12.76
N SER A 321 -10.67 19.96 12.26
CA SER A 321 -11.53 20.90 13.01
C SER A 321 -12.97 20.40 13.16
N GLN A 322 -13.47 19.59 12.22
CA GLN A 322 -14.79 18.97 12.30
C GLN A 322 -14.80 17.73 13.21
N LEU A 323 -13.76 16.90 13.14
CA LEU A 323 -13.69 15.61 13.86
C LEU A 323 -13.09 15.72 15.27
N GLY A 324 -12.33 16.79 15.54
CA GLY A 324 -11.61 16.99 16.79
C GLY A 324 -10.24 16.31 16.82
N ILE A 325 -9.30 16.94 17.55
CA ILE A 325 -7.89 16.52 17.58
C ILE A 325 -7.67 15.11 18.14
N LEU A 326 -8.46 14.69 19.12
CA LEU A 326 -8.35 13.35 19.71
C LEU A 326 -8.67 12.25 18.70
N TRP A 327 -9.69 12.46 17.85
CA TRP A 327 -10.05 11.52 16.79
C TRP A 327 -8.91 11.36 15.79
N VAL A 328 -8.29 12.48 15.40
CA VAL A 328 -7.14 12.50 14.48
C VAL A 328 -5.94 11.78 15.08
N LEU A 329 -5.60 12.07 16.34
CA LEU A 329 -4.48 11.40 17.01
C LEU A 329 -4.69 9.89 17.14
N GLN A 330 -5.92 9.45 17.44
CA GLN A 330 -6.25 8.02 17.49
C GLN A 330 -6.07 7.36 16.11
N SER A 331 -6.60 7.96 15.04
CA SER A 331 -6.44 7.46 13.67
C SER A 331 -4.96 7.41 13.28
N MET A 332 -4.19 8.47 13.53
CA MET A 332 -2.76 8.51 13.24
C MET A 332 -1.98 7.42 13.98
N LEU A 333 -2.24 7.22 15.27
CA LEU A 333 -1.58 6.16 16.04
C LEU A 333 -1.95 4.77 15.53
N ALA A 334 -3.20 4.54 15.13
CA ALA A 334 -3.63 3.27 14.57
C ALA A 334 -3.00 2.98 13.19
N CYS A 335 -2.76 4.01 12.37
CA CYS A 335 -2.23 3.84 11.02
C CYS A 335 -0.69 3.79 10.94
N VAL A 336 0.03 4.56 11.76
CA VAL A 336 1.47 4.83 11.54
C VAL A 336 2.34 4.76 12.81
N LEU A 337 1.90 4.05 13.85
CA LEU A 337 2.72 3.88 15.06
C LEU A 337 4.07 3.21 14.76
N ASP A 338 4.07 2.23 13.87
CA ASP A 338 5.27 1.56 13.36
C ASP A 338 6.21 2.55 12.68
N ASP A 339 5.71 3.39 11.77
CA ASP A 339 6.48 4.41 11.08
C ASP A 339 7.09 5.42 12.06
N VAL A 340 6.33 5.87 13.07
CA VAL A 340 6.80 6.81 14.09
C VAL A 340 7.96 6.21 14.89
N ILE A 341 7.82 4.96 15.35
CA ILE A 341 8.89 4.25 16.06
C ILE A 341 10.15 4.16 15.19
N TYR A 342 10.01 3.82 13.91
CA TYR A 342 11.12 3.73 12.97
C TYR A 342 11.77 5.08 12.68
N ALA A 343 10.99 6.14 12.50
CA ALA A 343 11.49 7.48 12.30
C ALA A 343 12.32 7.96 13.50
N ILE A 344 11.85 7.74 14.73
CA ILE A 344 12.58 8.10 15.95
C ILE A 344 13.93 7.36 16.02
N MET A 345 13.93 6.04 15.76
CA MET A 345 15.19 5.26 15.74
C MET A 345 16.13 5.71 14.62
N ALA A 346 15.61 6.00 13.43
CA ALA A 346 16.39 6.52 12.30
C ALA A 346 17.02 7.87 12.61
N ILE A 347 16.27 8.80 13.23
CA ILE A 347 16.80 10.09 13.71
C ILE A 347 17.92 9.87 14.73
N GLY A 348 17.74 8.94 15.68
CA GLY A 348 18.78 8.56 16.63
C GLY A 348 20.08 8.09 15.96
N VAL A 349 19.98 7.28 14.90
CA VAL A 349 21.12 6.88 14.06
C VAL A 349 21.77 8.09 13.38
N GLY A 350 20.97 9.05 12.89
CA GLY A 350 21.47 10.30 12.33
C GLY A 350 22.33 11.09 13.30
N VAL A 351 21.85 11.29 14.51
CA VAL A 351 22.61 11.96 15.58
C VAL A 351 23.93 11.22 15.85
N MET A 352 23.91 9.88 15.87
CA MET A 352 25.13 9.08 16.04
C MET A 352 26.13 9.26 14.89
N ILE A 353 25.64 9.35 13.65
CA ILE A 353 26.49 9.59 12.45
C ILE A 353 27.10 10.99 12.52
N LEU A 354 26.31 12.02 12.82
CA LEU A 354 26.77 13.41 12.92
C LEU A 354 27.83 13.61 14.02
N ARG A 355 27.67 12.93 15.16
CA ARG A 355 28.65 12.99 16.27
C ARG A 355 30.00 12.37 15.92
N ARG A 356 30.08 11.49 14.91
CA ARG A 356 31.34 10.79 14.57
C ARG A 356 32.37 11.66 13.86
N ARG A 357 32.04 12.89 13.42
CA ARG A 357 32.84 14.02 12.85
C ARG A 357 34.03 13.74 11.88
N SER A 358 34.66 12.58 11.87
CA SER A 358 36.00 12.37 11.29
C SER A 358 36.08 11.29 10.20
N ARG A 359 35.02 10.48 9.95
CA ARG A 359 35.00 9.54 8.81
C ARG A 359 33.62 9.42 8.15
N PRO A 360 33.54 9.48 6.80
CA PRO A 360 32.30 9.25 6.08
C PRO A 360 31.79 7.84 6.37
N HIS A 361 30.59 7.75 6.92
CA HIS A 361 29.96 6.51 7.33
C HIS A 361 29.15 5.93 6.16
N LEU A 362 29.10 4.60 6.06
CA LEU A 362 28.38 3.91 4.99
C LEU A 362 26.89 4.32 4.94
N MET A 363 26.27 4.50 6.11
CA MET A 363 24.88 4.91 6.25
C MET A 363 24.64 6.42 6.06
N THR A 364 25.68 7.22 5.81
CA THR A 364 25.50 8.67 5.61
C THR A 364 24.65 8.96 4.37
N VAL A 365 24.84 8.21 3.28
CA VAL A 365 24.03 8.36 2.05
C VAL A 365 22.58 7.95 2.30
N VAL A 366 22.36 6.81 2.95
CA VAL A 366 21.02 6.33 3.33
C VAL A 366 20.31 7.37 4.20
N MET A 367 21.01 7.97 5.15
CA MET A 367 20.46 9.01 6.01
C MET A 367 20.16 10.31 5.24
N ALA A 368 21.03 10.71 4.31
CA ALA A 368 20.77 11.85 3.45
C ALA A 368 19.51 11.64 2.59
N CYS A 369 19.32 10.44 2.01
CA CYS A 369 18.12 10.08 1.27
C CYS A 369 16.85 10.08 2.16
N PHE A 370 16.94 9.58 3.39
CA PHE A 370 15.84 9.63 4.35
C PHE A 370 15.42 11.08 4.65
N LEU A 371 16.38 11.96 4.93
CA LEU A 371 16.12 13.37 5.22
C LEU A 371 15.58 14.13 3.99
N ALA A 372 16.22 13.98 2.83
CA ALA A 372 15.79 14.62 1.59
C ALA A 372 14.40 14.14 1.15
N GLY A 373 14.13 12.84 1.28
CA GLY A 373 12.81 12.27 1.04
C GLY A 373 11.75 12.83 2.00
N THR A 374 12.08 12.95 3.28
CA THR A 374 11.16 13.51 4.29
C THR A 374 10.82 14.96 3.97
N ILE A 375 11.82 15.76 3.57
CA ILE A 375 11.61 17.14 3.11
C ILE A 375 10.74 17.17 1.85
N PHE A 376 10.99 16.28 0.89
CA PHE A 376 10.20 16.19 -0.34
C PHE A 376 8.72 15.84 -0.07
N PHE A 377 8.46 14.83 0.77
CA PHE A 377 7.08 14.47 1.16
C PHE A 377 6.40 15.57 1.97
N GLY A 378 7.13 16.19 2.91
CA GLY A 378 6.63 17.33 3.68
C GLY A 378 6.28 18.51 2.78
N ALA A 379 7.13 18.84 1.81
CA ALA A 379 6.87 19.88 0.82
C ALA A 379 5.65 19.54 -0.05
N THR A 380 5.51 18.28 -0.48
CA THR A 380 4.33 17.82 -1.23
C THR A 380 3.05 18.02 -0.41
N ALA A 381 3.06 17.65 0.88
CA ALA A 381 1.92 17.82 1.77
C ALA A 381 1.58 19.30 2.08
N LEU A 382 2.61 20.13 2.22
CA LEU A 382 2.47 21.54 2.60
C LEU A 382 2.12 22.44 1.43
N LEU A 383 2.70 22.19 0.25
CA LEU A 383 2.69 23.11 -0.88
C LEU A 383 1.75 22.68 -2.01
N THR A 384 1.25 21.44 -1.99
CA THR A 384 0.41 20.90 -3.07
C THR A 384 -0.90 20.34 -2.52
N TYR A 385 -1.89 20.20 -3.39
CA TYR A 385 -3.13 19.44 -3.18
C TYR A 385 -3.12 18.11 -3.96
N ALA A 386 -1.95 17.66 -4.41
CA ALA A 386 -1.79 16.48 -5.28
C ALA A 386 -2.28 15.18 -4.64
N HIS A 387 -2.41 15.13 -3.30
CA HIS A 387 -2.91 13.98 -2.57
C HIS A 387 -3.85 14.39 -1.44
N ASN A 388 -4.60 13.42 -0.92
CA ASN A 388 -5.29 13.58 0.35
C ASN A 388 -4.36 13.14 1.50
N ILE A 389 -4.68 13.58 2.72
CA ILE A 389 -3.83 13.30 3.89
C ILE A 389 -3.70 11.79 4.17
N ASN A 390 -4.75 11.02 3.93
CA ASN A 390 -4.73 9.57 4.12
C ASN A 390 -3.69 8.88 3.21
N ARG A 391 -3.62 9.29 1.94
CA ARG A 391 -2.63 8.82 0.97
C ARG A 391 -1.23 9.24 1.36
N ILE A 392 -1.02 10.48 1.79
CA ILE A 392 0.33 10.93 2.22
C ILE A 392 0.84 10.12 3.40
N ILE A 393 -0.02 9.85 4.38
CA ILE A 393 0.32 9.08 5.58
C ILE A 393 0.60 7.61 5.21
N ASN A 394 -0.34 6.95 4.52
CA ASN A 394 -0.26 5.51 4.24
C ASN A 394 0.55 5.15 2.98
N LEU A 395 1.10 6.11 2.24
CA LEU A 395 2.00 5.90 1.09
C LEU A 395 3.35 6.61 1.25
N ASN A 396 3.77 6.86 2.49
CA ASN A 396 5.05 7.49 2.81
C ASN A 396 6.24 6.56 2.54
N PHE A 397 6.55 6.34 1.27
CA PHE A 397 7.58 5.39 0.85
C PHE A 397 9.00 5.75 1.28
N ILE A 398 9.23 6.96 1.79
CA ILE A 398 10.54 7.37 2.32
C ILE A 398 10.95 6.53 3.53
N MET A 399 9.97 5.96 4.24
CA MET A 399 10.19 5.05 5.35
C MET A 399 10.99 3.80 4.96
N ILE A 400 11.10 3.48 3.66
CA ILE A 400 12.02 2.45 3.17
C ILE A 400 13.47 2.68 3.61
N PHE A 401 13.91 3.93 3.77
CA PHE A 401 15.26 4.26 4.23
C PHE A 401 15.40 4.19 5.75
N ALA A 402 14.31 4.24 6.51
CA ALA A 402 14.37 4.04 7.96
C ALA A 402 14.80 2.60 8.28
N VAL A 403 14.37 1.61 7.48
CA VAL A 403 14.70 0.20 7.68
C VAL A 403 16.22 -0.07 7.72
N PRO A 404 17.05 0.33 6.73
CA PRO A 404 18.50 0.15 6.81
C PRO A 404 19.16 0.92 7.95
N LEU A 405 18.60 2.07 8.37
CA LEU A 405 19.11 2.80 9.53
C LEU A 405 18.85 2.04 10.83
N VAL A 406 17.63 1.53 11.03
CA VAL A 406 17.25 0.70 12.17
C VAL A 406 18.02 -0.63 12.17
N GLY A 407 18.16 -1.27 11.01
CA GLY A 407 18.96 -2.48 10.83
C GLY A 407 20.43 -2.26 11.18
N TYR A 408 20.99 -1.11 10.81
CA TYR A 408 22.34 -0.70 11.20
C TYR A 408 22.46 -0.45 12.71
N LEU A 409 21.46 0.16 13.34
CA LEU A 409 21.41 0.36 14.80
C LEU A 409 21.47 -0.97 15.55
N LEU A 410 20.62 -1.92 15.15
CA LEU A 410 20.58 -3.26 15.72
C LEU A 410 21.91 -3.99 15.50
N PHE A 411 22.46 -3.94 14.28
CA PHE A 411 23.76 -4.51 13.95
C PHE A 411 24.87 -3.95 14.86
N LEU A 412 24.93 -2.64 15.02
CA LEU A 412 26.00 -1.98 15.78
C LEU A 412 25.98 -2.40 17.25
N TYR A 413 24.80 -2.45 17.87
CA TYR A 413 24.69 -2.84 19.28
C TYR A 413 24.91 -4.32 19.52
N ARG A 414 24.47 -5.19 18.59
CA ARG A 414 24.81 -6.62 18.61
C ARG A 414 26.30 -6.84 18.50
N LYS A 415 26.95 -6.18 17.54
CA LYS A 415 28.40 -6.28 17.31
C LYS A 415 29.21 -5.83 18.53
N ASN A 416 28.77 -4.77 19.21
CA ASN A 416 29.45 -4.23 20.39
C ASN A 416 29.06 -4.93 21.70
N GLY A 417 28.27 -6.01 21.66
CA GLY A 417 27.86 -6.75 22.85
C GLY A 417 26.92 -5.99 23.81
N LYS A 418 26.30 -4.89 23.38
CA LYS A 418 25.38 -4.09 24.22
C LYS A 418 24.01 -4.76 24.31
N ARG A 419 23.91 -5.79 25.14
CA ARG A 419 22.72 -6.67 25.26
C ARG A 419 21.43 -5.91 25.58
N THR A 420 21.45 -4.99 26.55
CA THR A 420 20.26 -4.22 26.97
C THR A 420 19.70 -3.35 25.85
N ILE A 421 20.55 -2.61 25.15
CA ILE A 421 20.11 -1.75 24.05
C ILE A 421 19.66 -2.59 22.85
N THR A 422 20.36 -3.71 22.59
CA THR A 422 19.94 -4.67 21.56
C THR A 422 18.52 -5.19 21.85
N LEU A 423 18.24 -5.57 23.09
CA LEU A 423 16.92 -6.01 23.51
C LEU A 423 15.88 -4.89 23.32
N LEU A 424 16.18 -3.67 23.76
CA LEU A 424 15.29 -2.51 23.58
C LEU A 424 14.94 -2.28 22.10
N VAL A 425 15.94 -2.23 21.21
CA VAL A 425 15.70 -2.05 19.76
C VAL A 425 14.88 -3.20 19.19
N THR A 426 15.15 -4.43 19.63
CA THR A 426 14.39 -5.62 19.18
C THR A 426 12.93 -5.57 19.64
N VAL A 427 12.69 -5.14 20.88
CA VAL A 427 11.33 -4.96 21.42
C VAL A 427 10.58 -3.87 20.65
N LEU A 428 11.23 -2.75 20.33
CA LEU A 428 10.61 -1.70 19.51
C LEU A 428 10.25 -2.20 18.11
N ILE A 429 11.12 -2.97 17.46
CA ILE A 429 10.81 -3.62 16.18
C ILE A 429 9.64 -4.60 16.32
N ALA A 430 9.57 -5.37 17.41
CA ALA A 430 8.46 -6.30 17.66
C ALA A 430 7.13 -5.56 17.89
N ILE A 431 7.14 -4.42 18.59
CA ILE A 431 5.96 -3.56 18.76
C ILE A 431 5.54 -3.00 17.38
N SER A 432 6.47 -2.48 16.59
CA SER A 432 6.21 -2.02 15.22
C SER A 432 5.66 -3.14 14.34
N LEU A 433 6.14 -4.38 14.50
CA LEU A 433 5.66 -5.53 13.75
C LEU A 433 4.17 -5.78 14.04
N VAL A 434 3.81 -5.89 15.33
CA VAL A 434 2.42 -6.08 15.74
C VAL A 434 1.55 -4.91 15.28
N ALA A 435 2.01 -3.66 15.45
CA ALA A 435 1.29 -2.48 14.98
C ALA A 435 1.06 -2.53 13.46
N SER A 436 2.09 -2.88 12.68
CA SER A 436 1.97 -2.97 11.22
C SER A 436 0.98 -4.05 10.78
N VAL A 437 0.92 -5.22 11.45
CA VAL A 437 -0.05 -6.28 11.14
C VAL A 437 -1.49 -5.77 11.28
N PHE A 438 -1.77 -4.94 12.28
CA PHE A 438 -3.08 -4.32 12.50
C PHE A 438 -3.29 -2.98 11.76
N ALA A 439 -2.27 -2.52 11.02
CA ALA A 439 -2.35 -1.36 10.13
C ALA A 439 -2.55 -1.73 8.65
N VAL A 440 -2.29 -2.99 8.26
CA VAL A 440 -2.34 -3.45 6.85
C VAL A 440 -3.71 -3.22 6.21
N TYR A 441 -4.78 -3.57 6.93
CA TYR A 441 -6.15 -3.48 6.42
C TYR A 441 -6.87 -2.25 6.96
N SER A 442 -7.60 -1.56 6.08
CA SER A 442 -8.51 -0.49 6.50
C SER A 442 -9.55 -1.03 7.47
N ASP A 443 -9.66 -0.39 8.63
CA ASP A 443 -10.50 -0.88 9.72
C ASP A 443 -11.06 0.26 10.58
N PRO A 444 -12.27 0.10 11.16
CA PRO A 444 -12.86 1.09 12.06
C PRO A 444 -11.96 1.57 13.19
N ALA A 445 -11.02 0.75 13.69
CA ALA A 445 -10.01 1.16 14.65
C ALA A 445 -9.11 2.31 14.13
N GLN A 446 -8.83 2.32 12.84
CA GLN A 446 -8.10 3.38 12.12
C GLN A 446 -9.00 4.57 11.73
N LYS A 447 -10.29 4.48 12.07
CA LYS A 447 -11.34 5.42 11.65
C LYS A 447 -11.62 5.44 10.15
N THR A 448 -11.33 4.33 9.48
CA THR A 448 -11.62 4.09 8.07
C THR A 448 -12.49 2.85 7.96
N PRO A 449 -13.64 2.87 7.27
CA PRO A 449 -14.44 1.66 7.10
C PRO A 449 -13.64 0.59 6.34
N ASN A 450 -13.94 -0.69 6.58
CA ASN A 450 -13.37 -1.78 5.80
C ASN A 450 -13.70 -1.57 4.32
N GLY A 451 -12.68 -1.50 3.45
CA GLY A 451 -12.82 -1.28 2.01
C GLY A 451 -13.14 -2.55 1.21
N SER A 452 -13.43 -3.67 1.87
CA SER A 452 -13.68 -4.93 1.18
C SER A 452 -14.88 -4.92 0.24
N ILE A 453 -14.76 -5.64 -0.87
CA ILE A 453 -15.79 -5.84 -1.89
C ILE A 453 -16.21 -7.31 -1.88
N SER A 454 -17.50 -7.54 -1.63
CA SER A 454 -18.12 -8.86 -1.68
C SER A 454 -18.58 -9.22 -3.10
N ARG A 455 -18.88 -10.50 -3.36
CA ARG A 455 -19.52 -10.90 -4.62
C ARG A 455 -20.91 -10.27 -4.77
N SER A 456 -21.64 -10.10 -3.67
CA SER A 456 -22.96 -9.46 -3.66
C SER A 456 -22.90 -8.00 -4.08
N ASP A 457 -21.86 -7.25 -3.69
CA ASP A 457 -21.62 -5.89 -4.21
C ASP A 457 -21.52 -5.90 -5.74
N VAL A 458 -20.73 -6.82 -6.28
CA VAL A 458 -20.48 -6.92 -7.72
C VAL A 458 -21.74 -7.32 -8.49
N VAL A 459 -22.51 -8.29 -7.98
CA VAL A 459 -23.78 -8.69 -8.59
C VAL A 459 -24.78 -7.53 -8.60
N GLY A 460 -24.88 -6.76 -7.51
CA GLY A 460 -25.76 -5.60 -7.42
C GLY A 460 -25.35 -4.46 -8.33
N ALA A 461 -24.05 -4.15 -8.36
CA ALA A 461 -23.50 -3.15 -9.27
C ALA A 461 -23.69 -3.57 -10.74
N ASN A 462 -23.43 -4.83 -11.08
CA ASN A 462 -23.60 -5.36 -12.44
C ASN A 462 -25.05 -5.26 -12.92
N TRP A 463 -26.01 -5.63 -12.05
CA TRP A 463 -27.44 -5.47 -12.36
C TRP A 463 -27.77 -4.00 -12.66
N PHE A 464 -27.32 -3.08 -11.81
CA PHE A 464 -27.56 -1.66 -12.02
C PHE A 464 -26.98 -1.12 -13.32
N ILE A 465 -25.74 -1.50 -13.64
CA ILE A 465 -25.06 -1.06 -14.85
C ILE A 465 -25.78 -1.61 -16.09
N SER A 466 -26.26 -2.85 -16.04
CA SER A 466 -26.89 -3.53 -17.18
C SER A 466 -28.32 -3.04 -17.46
N GLU A 467 -29.08 -2.71 -16.41
CA GLU A 467 -30.52 -2.43 -16.53
C GLU A 467 -30.87 -0.94 -16.60
N ARG A 468 -29.96 -0.03 -16.22
CA ARG A 468 -30.28 1.40 -16.15
C ARG A 468 -30.24 2.08 -17.53
N PRO A 469 -31.13 3.05 -17.79
CA PRO A 469 -30.94 4.00 -18.88
C PRO A 469 -29.71 4.91 -18.63
N GLU A 470 -28.85 5.08 -19.64
CA GLU A 470 -27.58 5.83 -19.50
C GLU A 470 -27.75 7.31 -19.13
N LEU A 471 -28.85 7.94 -19.54
CA LEU A 471 -29.06 9.38 -19.43
C LEU A 471 -29.59 9.85 -18.07
N LEU A 472 -29.99 8.92 -17.19
CA LEU A 472 -30.57 9.27 -15.89
C LEU A 472 -29.49 9.57 -14.86
N ARG A 473 -29.72 10.60 -14.03
CA ARG A 473 -28.78 10.94 -12.96
C ARG A 473 -28.82 9.88 -11.86
N THR A 474 -27.66 9.62 -11.29
CA THR A 474 -27.47 8.67 -10.20
C THR A 474 -26.77 9.38 -9.06
N HIS A 475 -27.43 9.44 -7.91
CA HIS A 475 -26.88 9.91 -6.66
C HIS A 475 -26.23 8.77 -5.89
N ILE A 476 -25.04 9.01 -5.38
CA ILE A 476 -24.25 8.04 -4.62
C ILE A 476 -23.76 8.62 -3.30
N LEU A 477 -23.37 7.72 -2.40
CA LEU A 477 -22.66 8.07 -1.16
C LEU A 477 -21.15 7.97 -1.38
N GLN A 478 -20.56 6.79 -1.21
CA GLN A 478 -19.15 6.48 -1.50
C GLN A 478 -19.00 5.35 -2.52
N SER A 479 -19.96 4.43 -2.63
CA SER A 479 -19.92 3.37 -3.64
C SER A 479 -20.11 3.94 -5.03
N VAL A 480 -19.11 3.76 -5.91
CA VAL A 480 -19.07 4.38 -7.24
C VAL A 480 -19.34 3.34 -8.34
N PRO A 481 -20.56 3.26 -8.91
CA PRO A 481 -20.93 2.24 -9.90
C PRO A 481 -19.98 2.14 -11.09
N TRP A 482 -19.45 3.27 -11.57
CA TRP A 482 -18.58 3.26 -12.74
C TRP A 482 -17.22 2.59 -12.51
N ARG A 483 -16.74 2.56 -11.26
CA ARG A 483 -15.53 1.79 -10.90
C ARG A 483 -15.81 0.29 -10.97
N PHE A 484 -17.01 -0.14 -10.55
CA PHE A 484 -17.43 -1.53 -10.74
C PHE A 484 -17.53 -1.88 -12.23
N ALA A 485 -18.03 -0.96 -13.07
CA ALA A 485 -18.04 -1.14 -14.52
C ALA A 485 -16.64 -1.33 -15.09
N ASP A 486 -15.64 -0.54 -14.68
CA ASP A 486 -14.25 -0.72 -15.12
C ASP A 486 -13.75 -2.14 -14.82
N MET A 487 -13.99 -2.64 -13.61
CA MET A 487 -13.56 -3.97 -13.19
C MET A 487 -14.30 -5.09 -13.93
N ILE A 488 -15.62 -4.93 -14.15
CA ILE A 488 -16.47 -5.95 -14.76
C ILE A 488 -16.26 -6.01 -16.27
N TYR A 489 -16.22 -4.87 -16.96
CA TYR A 489 -16.23 -4.80 -18.42
C TYR A 489 -14.89 -4.38 -19.03
N GLY A 490 -14.01 -3.75 -18.26
CA GLY A 490 -12.81 -3.09 -18.78
C GLY A 490 -12.92 -1.58 -18.61
N ALA A 491 -11.80 -0.87 -18.50
CA ALA A 491 -11.81 0.57 -18.26
C ALA A 491 -12.23 1.38 -19.51
N GLU A 492 -12.05 0.82 -20.71
CA GLU A 492 -12.54 1.43 -21.95
C GLU A 492 -14.07 1.48 -22.04
N TYR A 493 -14.80 0.61 -21.32
CA TYR A 493 -16.27 0.61 -21.30
C TYR A 493 -16.84 2.00 -20.98
N ASN A 494 -16.26 2.68 -19.99
CA ASN A 494 -16.71 4.01 -19.56
C ASN A 494 -16.43 5.12 -20.58
N LYS A 495 -15.54 4.92 -21.56
CA LYS A 495 -15.37 5.87 -22.68
C LYS A 495 -16.48 5.75 -23.71
N GLU A 496 -17.00 4.55 -23.91
CA GLU A 496 -18.13 4.32 -24.80
C GLU A 496 -19.45 4.77 -24.14
N HIS A 497 -19.48 4.76 -22.81
CA HIS A 497 -20.64 5.12 -21.99
C HIS A 497 -20.36 6.37 -21.13
N LEU A 498 -19.88 7.47 -21.74
CA LEU A 498 -19.49 8.68 -20.99
C LEU A 498 -20.65 9.29 -20.18
N ALA A 499 -21.87 9.23 -20.73
CA ALA A 499 -23.07 9.68 -20.03
C ALA A 499 -23.23 8.94 -18.70
N PHE A 500 -22.93 7.63 -18.67
CA PHE A 500 -23.00 6.83 -17.46
C PHE A 500 -22.05 7.33 -16.35
N ARG A 501 -20.84 7.78 -16.73
CA ARG A 501 -19.86 8.34 -15.79
C ARG A 501 -20.18 9.76 -15.35
N TRP A 502 -20.65 10.62 -16.26
CA TRP A 502 -20.92 12.03 -15.99
C TRP A 502 -22.21 12.28 -15.21
N ASN A 503 -23.16 11.35 -15.28
CA ASN A 503 -24.43 11.46 -14.57
C ASN A 503 -24.38 10.95 -13.12
N ILE A 504 -23.19 10.61 -12.59
CA ILE A 504 -23.03 10.14 -11.21
C ILE A 504 -22.62 11.31 -10.30
N ASN A 505 -23.47 11.63 -9.33
CA ASN A 505 -23.33 12.77 -8.43
C ASN A 505 -23.27 12.31 -6.96
N ALA A 506 -22.51 13.03 -6.13
CA ALA A 506 -22.58 12.85 -4.69
C ALA A 506 -23.93 13.36 -4.17
N THR A 507 -24.57 12.61 -3.26
CA THR A 507 -25.81 13.05 -2.62
C THR A 507 -25.57 14.09 -1.52
N THR A 508 -26.57 14.93 -1.26
CA THR A 508 -26.55 15.92 -0.17
C THR A 508 -26.70 15.23 1.20
N ALA A 509 -26.28 15.91 2.27
CA ALA A 509 -26.43 15.37 3.63
C ALA A 509 -27.91 15.23 3.99
N HIS A 510 -28.28 14.13 4.65
CA HIS A 510 -29.65 13.72 4.95
C HIS A 510 -30.53 13.53 3.71
N PHE A 511 -31.19 12.37 3.61
CA PHE A 511 -31.97 12.06 2.40
C PHE A 511 -33.19 12.95 2.24
N ALA A 512 -33.79 13.44 3.33
CA ALA A 512 -34.91 14.39 3.24
C ALA A 512 -34.55 15.63 2.41
N SER A 513 -33.35 16.19 2.63
CA SER A 513 -32.88 17.35 1.85
C SER A 513 -32.73 17.02 0.37
N TYR A 514 -32.20 15.85 0.03
CA TYR A 514 -32.08 15.35 -1.34
C TYR A 514 -33.46 15.18 -2.01
N TYR A 515 -34.45 14.72 -1.25
CA TYR A 515 -35.81 14.59 -1.75
C TYR A 515 -36.49 15.95 -1.97
N GLU A 516 -36.20 16.93 -1.11
CA GLU A 516 -36.76 18.29 -1.16
C GLU A 516 -36.04 19.24 -2.16
N SER A 517 -34.74 19.04 -2.43
CA SER A 517 -33.90 20.00 -3.16
C SER A 517 -33.82 19.80 -4.67
N SER A 518 -34.24 18.65 -5.20
CA SER A 518 -34.27 18.48 -6.65
C SER A 518 -35.44 19.25 -7.24
N ASP A 519 -35.26 19.84 -8.42
CA ASP A 519 -36.37 20.39 -9.19
C ASP A 519 -37.49 19.34 -9.28
N ARG A 520 -38.71 19.73 -8.90
CA ARG A 520 -39.90 18.88 -8.94
C ARG A 520 -40.16 18.47 -10.40
N GLY A 521 -39.65 17.33 -10.83
CA GLY A 521 -39.93 16.78 -12.17
C GLY A 521 -38.90 15.81 -12.75
N ASP A 522 -37.68 15.73 -12.21
CA ASP A 522 -36.65 14.82 -12.75
C ASP A 522 -36.57 13.50 -11.97
N SER A 523 -36.64 12.38 -12.69
CA SER A 523 -36.46 11.06 -12.09
C SER A 523 -34.98 10.68 -12.00
N ASP A 524 -34.53 10.28 -10.81
CA ASP A 524 -33.13 9.99 -10.52
C ASP A 524 -32.98 8.67 -9.73
N TYR A 525 -31.82 8.02 -9.85
CA TYR A 525 -31.45 6.88 -8.99
C TYR A 525 -30.71 7.35 -7.74
N LEU A 526 -30.90 6.66 -6.62
CA LEU A 526 -30.05 6.73 -5.44
C LEU A 526 -29.45 5.34 -5.19
N VAL A 527 -28.12 5.24 -5.20
CA VAL A 527 -27.39 3.97 -5.11
C VAL A 527 -26.40 4.02 -3.96
N PHE A 528 -26.44 2.98 -3.13
CA PHE A 528 -25.47 2.78 -2.05
C PHE A 528 -25.39 1.32 -1.65
N SER A 529 -24.36 0.98 -0.88
CA SER A 529 -24.14 -0.36 -0.34
C SER A 529 -24.16 -0.35 1.19
N THR A 530 -24.14 -1.53 1.79
CA THR A 530 -23.94 -1.71 3.23
C THR A 530 -22.65 -1.05 3.74
N PHE A 531 -21.61 -0.98 2.90
CA PHE A 531 -20.40 -0.21 3.21
C PHE A 531 -20.73 1.26 3.49
N ASP A 532 -21.59 1.88 2.68
CA ASP A 532 -21.98 3.29 2.86
C ASP A 532 -22.77 3.49 4.16
N VAL A 533 -23.69 2.56 4.45
CA VAL A 533 -24.49 2.58 5.69
C VAL A 533 -23.58 2.55 6.91
N ASP A 534 -22.73 1.53 7.03
CA ASP A 534 -21.82 1.36 8.17
C ASP A 534 -20.78 2.49 8.25
N ALA A 535 -20.28 2.97 7.11
CA ALA A 535 -19.32 4.07 7.07
C ALA A 535 -19.90 5.33 7.72
N TYR A 536 -21.14 5.70 7.41
CA TYR A 536 -21.75 6.93 7.94
C TYR A 536 -22.43 6.75 9.30
N THR A 537 -23.03 5.61 9.58
CA THR A 537 -23.77 5.38 10.85
C THR A 537 -22.88 4.94 11.99
N ARG A 538 -21.69 4.36 11.71
CA ARG A 538 -20.80 3.82 12.74
C ARG A 538 -19.42 4.47 12.71
N THR A 539 -18.68 4.36 11.61
CA THR A 539 -17.27 4.83 11.57
C THR A 539 -17.17 6.35 11.57
N TRP A 540 -18.01 7.01 10.77
CA TRP A 540 -18.05 8.46 10.61
C TRP A 540 -19.30 9.10 11.22
N ALA A 541 -19.93 8.43 12.18
CA ALA A 541 -21.13 8.90 12.87
C ALA A 541 -20.97 10.32 13.45
N THR A 542 -19.76 10.69 13.85
CA THR A 542 -19.41 12.02 14.35
C THR A 542 -19.64 13.14 13.33
N LEU A 543 -19.57 12.85 12.03
CA LEU A 543 -19.85 13.82 10.97
C LEU A 543 -21.33 14.17 10.87
N LYS A 544 -22.22 13.28 11.34
CA LYS A 544 -23.68 13.41 11.24
C LYS A 544 -24.18 13.70 9.83
N LYS A 545 -23.44 13.30 8.79
CA LYS A 545 -23.81 13.53 7.39
C LYS A 545 -25.02 12.69 6.97
N PHE A 546 -25.06 11.44 7.45
CA PHE A 546 -26.19 10.52 7.38
C PHE A 546 -26.28 9.76 8.69
N THR A 547 -27.51 9.45 9.10
CA THR A 547 -27.85 8.78 10.36
C THR A 547 -28.63 7.51 10.10
N GLU A 548 -28.79 6.64 11.10
CA GLU A 548 -29.65 5.46 10.97
C GLU A 548 -31.10 5.84 10.61
N ASP A 549 -31.58 6.97 11.14
CA ASP A 549 -32.90 7.51 10.83
C ASP A 549 -33.03 7.88 9.34
N ASP A 550 -31.96 8.38 8.71
CA ASP A 550 -31.97 8.67 7.27
C ASP A 550 -32.21 7.38 6.45
N PHE A 551 -31.49 6.31 6.75
CA PHE A 551 -31.63 5.04 6.03
C PHE A 551 -32.97 4.35 6.32
N THR A 552 -33.46 4.40 7.55
CA THR A 552 -34.80 3.85 7.88
C THR A 552 -35.93 4.69 7.30
N TRP A 553 -35.73 6.01 7.16
CA TRP A 553 -36.68 6.90 6.51
C TRP A 553 -36.89 6.54 5.04
N LEU A 554 -35.82 6.22 4.29
CA LEU A 554 -35.91 5.75 2.89
C LEU A 554 -36.82 4.53 2.72
N ASP A 555 -36.78 3.59 3.67
CA ASP A 555 -37.67 2.41 3.64
C ASP A 555 -39.13 2.75 3.98
N ARG A 556 -39.41 3.89 4.65
CA ARG A 556 -40.76 4.33 5.06
C ARG A 556 -41.50 5.14 4.00
N ILE A 557 -40.80 5.94 3.19
CA ILE A 557 -41.42 6.81 2.17
C ILE A 557 -42.04 6.02 1.01
N GLY A 558 -41.76 4.71 0.92
CA GLY A 558 -42.59 3.76 0.18
C GLY A 558 -41.80 2.72 -0.63
N PRO A 559 -42.27 1.46 -0.71
CA PRO A 559 -41.65 0.40 -1.53
C PRO A 559 -41.58 0.73 -3.03
N ALA A 560 -42.43 1.65 -3.52
CA ALA A 560 -42.41 2.08 -4.93
C ALA A 560 -41.10 2.76 -5.34
N GLY A 561 -40.32 3.26 -4.37
CA GLY A 561 -39.00 3.82 -4.60
C GLY A 561 -37.87 2.80 -4.49
N LYS A 562 -38.03 1.62 -3.88
CA LYS A 562 -36.93 0.64 -3.75
C LYS A 562 -37.00 -0.37 -4.88
N ILE A 563 -36.09 -0.27 -5.85
CA ILE A 563 -36.14 -1.10 -7.06
C ILE A 563 -35.20 -2.31 -7.03
N TYR A 564 -34.17 -2.28 -6.18
CA TYR A 564 -33.25 -3.40 -6.02
C TYR A 564 -32.67 -3.44 -4.61
N ASN A 565 -32.56 -4.66 -4.06
CA ASN A 565 -31.85 -4.94 -2.83
C ASN A 565 -31.42 -6.40 -2.80
N ASN A 566 -30.11 -6.65 -2.70
CA ASN A 566 -29.57 -7.99 -2.53
C ASN A 566 -28.88 -8.20 -1.17
N GLY A 567 -29.14 -7.31 -0.21
CA GLY A 567 -28.55 -7.32 1.13
C GLY A 567 -27.21 -6.59 1.23
N CYS A 568 -26.48 -6.37 0.13
CA CYS A 568 -25.23 -5.60 0.13
C CYS A 568 -25.32 -4.33 -0.72
N TRP A 569 -26.18 -4.33 -1.75
CA TRP A 569 -26.35 -3.22 -2.68
C TRP A 569 -27.82 -2.82 -2.73
N MET A 570 -28.09 -1.53 -2.61
CA MET A 570 -29.44 -0.96 -2.57
C MET A 570 -29.59 0.13 -3.63
N ILE A 571 -30.73 0.10 -4.30
CA ILE A 571 -31.07 1.06 -5.35
C ILE A 571 -32.48 1.56 -5.11
N TYR A 572 -32.58 2.87 -5.03
CA TYR A 572 -33.82 3.60 -4.95
C TYR A 572 -34.03 4.42 -6.22
N TRP A 573 -35.28 4.54 -6.63
CA TRP A 573 -35.79 5.34 -7.72
C TRP A 573 -36.62 6.46 -7.13
N LYS A 574 -36.30 7.68 -7.52
CA LYS A 574 -37.09 8.87 -7.20
C LYS A 574 -37.85 9.27 -8.46
N THR A 575 -39.18 9.34 -8.36
CA THR A 575 -40.08 9.83 -9.42
C THR A 575 -40.26 11.33 -9.36
#